data_AF-A0A925KBS0-F1
#
_entry.id   AF-A0A925KBS0-F1
#
_cell.length_a   1.000
_cell.length_b   1.000
_cell.length_c   1.000
_cell.angle_alpha   90.00
_cell.angle_beta   90.00
_cell.angle_gamma   90.00
#
_symmetry.space_group_name_H-M   'P 1'
#
loop_
_entity.id
_entity.type
_entity.pdbx_description
1 polymer ?
#
loop_
_entity_poly.entity_id
_entity_poly.type
_entity_poly.pdbx_seq_one_letter_code
_entity_poly.pdbx_strand_id
1 'polypeptide(L)'
;MNTPQINANFNSNLGLNANCLPGRTFYLGLDGQHGTNIDFIPVLLHEMGHGLGFQTFSNGQTGALNGGIPSIWDRYLLGTVTNKLWIDMTNAERAASAISRDGLVWTGANVNAALPSVLTFGLASATFSGPAAGDSAGTVRVGEADFGPALGTSPIFGQVMPVVEQIAGTGEGCQPFNTLNTLAVAGKVAFINLGVCATAIKAKNAQDAGAIAVLIGDTVAENAVQPIPLGGWEPAQTVPVVRLFLSDANKLKTSLLKRSRTASGVFVNLGRNGGAQYAGADPQGRALMFAPNPFQGGSSVSHFDRTMFRNQLMEPAISNDLGISVIPPQDLTFRLFQDIGW
;
A
#
# COMPACT_ATOMS: atom_id res chain seq x y z
N MET A 1 39.97 -2.95 13.53
CA MET A 1 38.56 -3.13 13.17
C MET A 1 38.32 -2.48 11.81
N ASN A 2 38.77 -3.11 10.72
CA ASN A 2 38.68 -2.54 9.36
C ASN A 2 37.58 -3.18 8.52
N THR A 3 36.74 -4.01 9.12
CA THR A 3 35.58 -4.60 8.45
C THR A 3 34.43 -3.59 8.46
N PRO A 4 33.77 -3.37 7.31
CA PRO A 4 32.60 -2.50 7.25
C PRO A 4 31.52 -3.01 8.20
N GLN A 5 30.92 -2.10 8.97
CA GLN A 5 29.82 -2.42 9.90
C GLN A 5 28.46 -2.50 9.20
N ILE A 6 28.32 -1.78 8.07
CA ILE A 6 27.14 -1.79 7.21
C ILE A 6 27.62 -2.03 5.77
N ASN A 7 26.93 -2.91 5.05
CA ASN A 7 27.14 -3.16 3.63
C ASN A 7 25.79 -3.04 2.92
N ALA A 8 25.70 -2.14 1.96
CA ALA A 8 24.52 -1.94 1.11
C ALA A 8 24.97 -1.93 -0.35
N ASN A 9 24.24 -2.66 -1.21
CA ASN A 9 24.57 -2.80 -2.63
C ASN A 9 23.40 -2.30 -3.47
N PHE A 10 23.67 -1.33 -4.35
CA PHE A 10 22.67 -0.73 -5.22
C PHE A 10 22.98 -1.09 -6.67
N ASN A 11 21.98 -1.56 -7.41
CA ASN A 11 22.17 -1.98 -8.80
C ASN A 11 22.23 -0.75 -9.72
N SER A 12 23.42 -0.41 -10.22
CA SER A 12 23.62 0.71 -11.16
C SER A 12 22.91 0.52 -12.50
N ASN A 13 22.46 -0.70 -12.82
CA ASN A 13 21.72 -1.01 -14.05
C ASN A 13 20.20 -0.82 -13.93
N LEU A 14 19.72 -0.31 -12.79
CA LEU A 14 18.31 -0.02 -12.58
C LEU A 14 17.76 0.91 -13.67
N GLY A 15 16.65 0.51 -14.30
CA GLY A 15 16.01 1.27 -15.36
C GLY A 15 16.62 1.08 -16.75
N LEU A 16 17.82 0.52 -16.85
CA LEU A 16 18.56 0.38 -18.11
C LEU A 16 18.26 -0.91 -18.86
N ASN A 17 17.90 -1.99 -18.13
CA ASN A 17 17.66 -3.31 -18.70
C ASN A 17 16.19 -3.74 -18.55
N ALA A 18 15.70 -4.53 -19.52
CA ALA A 18 14.33 -5.05 -19.54
C ALA A 18 13.94 -5.86 -18.30
N ASN A 19 14.92 -6.47 -17.61
CA ASN A 19 14.71 -7.28 -16.41
C ASN A 19 14.99 -6.52 -15.09
N CYS A 20 15.24 -5.20 -15.14
CA CYS A 20 15.59 -4.41 -13.95
C CYS A 20 14.80 -3.09 -13.93
N LEU A 21 13.49 -3.20 -13.69
CA LEU A 21 12.54 -2.07 -13.66
C LEU A 21 12.73 -1.10 -14.84
N PRO A 22 12.61 -1.57 -16.10
CA PRO A 22 12.93 -0.76 -17.28
C PRO A 22 12.18 0.57 -17.28
N GLY A 23 12.88 1.65 -17.61
CA GLY A 23 12.30 3.00 -17.76
C GLY A 23 12.26 3.85 -16.48
N ARG A 24 12.72 3.34 -15.33
CA ARG A 24 12.92 4.14 -14.11
C ARG A 24 14.34 3.99 -13.58
N THR A 25 15.16 5.03 -13.71
CA THR A 25 16.53 5.03 -13.15
C THR A 25 16.53 5.62 -11.74
N PHE A 26 17.68 5.57 -11.06
CA PHE A 26 17.87 6.36 -9.85
C PHE A 26 17.92 7.86 -10.17
N TYR A 27 17.23 8.64 -9.34
CA TYR A 27 17.45 10.07 -9.20
C TYR A 27 18.50 10.31 -8.12
N LEU A 28 19.59 10.99 -8.46
CA LEU A 28 20.74 11.21 -7.57
C LEU A 28 20.81 12.63 -6.99
N GLY A 29 19.81 13.49 -7.29
CA GLY A 29 19.72 14.82 -6.70
C GLY A 29 19.26 14.77 -5.24
N LEU A 30 19.52 15.82 -4.48
CA LEU A 30 19.21 15.90 -3.05
C LEU A 30 17.97 16.75 -2.72
N ASP A 31 17.27 17.22 -3.73
CA ASP A 31 16.14 18.16 -3.61
C ASP A 31 14.77 17.47 -3.69
N GLY A 32 14.72 16.15 -3.81
CA GLY A 32 13.49 15.37 -3.96
C GLY A 32 12.77 15.57 -5.30
N GLN A 33 13.38 16.23 -6.29
CA GLN A 33 12.76 16.45 -7.61
C GLN A 33 12.96 15.26 -8.55
N HIS A 34 12.68 14.05 -8.06
CA HIS A 34 12.96 12.81 -8.76
C HIS A 34 12.06 12.57 -9.98
N GLY A 35 10.92 13.27 -10.09
CA GLY A 35 9.96 13.10 -11.18
C GLY A 35 9.56 11.64 -11.31
N THR A 36 9.81 11.05 -12.49
CA THR A 36 9.46 9.66 -12.82
C THR A 36 10.40 8.62 -12.20
N ASN A 37 11.59 9.07 -11.82
CA ASN A 37 12.68 8.23 -11.37
C ASN A 37 12.48 7.83 -9.90
N ILE A 38 13.30 6.89 -9.46
CA ILE A 38 13.33 6.40 -8.08
C ILE A 38 14.29 7.28 -7.30
N ASP A 39 13.81 8.00 -6.27
CA ASP A 39 14.69 8.80 -5.43
C ASP A 39 15.70 7.90 -4.69
N PHE A 40 16.99 8.13 -4.93
CA PHE A 40 18.03 7.31 -4.33
C PHE A 40 18.20 7.56 -2.83
N ILE A 41 17.90 8.77 -2.33
CA ILE A 41 18.12 9.07 -0.91
C ILE A 41 17.20 8.25 -0.01
N PRO A 42 15.87 8.19 -0.22
CA PRO A 42 15.01 7.30 0.56
C PRO A 42 15.44 5.84 0.47
N VAL A 43 15.85 5.36 -0.71
CA VAL A 43 16.35 3.98 -0.86
C VAL A 43 17.62 3.76 -0.03
N LEU A 44 18.57 4.69 -0.08
CA LEU A 44 19.79 4.62 0.73
C LEU A 44 19.49 4.65 2.24
N LEU A 45 18.62 5.56 2.68
CA LEU A 45 18.23 5.68 4.10
C LEU A 45 17.53 4.41 4.59
N HIS A 46 16.70 3.80 3.75
CA HIS A 46 16.05 2.52 4.03
C HIS A 46 17.09 1.40 4.28
N GLU A 47 18.04 1.22 3.36
CA GLU A 47 19.09 0.20 3.51
C GLU A 47 20.03 0.48 4.70
N MET A 48 20.33 1.75 4.96
CA MET A 48 21.04 2.15 6.18
C MET A 48 20.24 1.80 7.42
N GLY A 49 18.91 1.93 7.38
CA GLY A 49 18.02 1.56 8.46
C GLY A 49 18.16 0.10 8.88
N HIS A 50 18.21 -0.81 7.90
CA HIS A 50 18.49 -2.22 8.14
C HIS A 50 19.88 -2.45 8.77
N GLY A 51 20.90 -1.76 8.26
CA GLY A 51 22.26 -1.82 8.80
C GLY A 51 22.36 -1.35 10.26
N LEU A 52 21.47 -0.45 10.68
CA LEU A 52 21.34 0.05 12.05
C LEU A 52 20.40 -0.80 12.93
N GLY A 53 19.87 -1.91 12.41
CA GLY A 53 19.08 -2.87 13.19
C GLY A 53 17.57 -2.70 13.10
N PHE A 54 17.05 -1.95 12.12
CA PHE A 54 15.63 -2.00 11.77
C PHE A 54 15.33 -3.31 11.03
N GLN A 55 15.27 -4.43 11.76
CA GLN A 55 14.96 -5.75 11.22
C GLN A 55 14.74 -6.76 12.34
N THR A 56 13.97 -7.81 12.06
CA THR A 56 13.97 -9.00 12.91
C THR A 56 15.25 -9.82 12.71
N PHE A 57 15.79 -10.33 13.82
CA PHE A 57 16.83 -11.37 13.80
C PHE A 57 16.25 -12.77 14.06
N SER A 58 14.99 -12.85 14.50
CA SER A 58 14.24 -14.10 14.62
C SER A 58 13.78 -14.56 13.25
N ASN A 59 13.88 -15.86 12.98
CA ASN A 59 13.43 -16.43 11.71
C ASN A 59 11.90 -16.41 11.66
N GLY A 60 11.31 -15.56 10.83
CA GLY A 60 9.85 -15.44 10.74
C GLY A 60 9.14 -16.66 10.13
N GLN A 61 9.83 -17.55 9.42
CA GLN A 61 9.24 -18.75 8.84
C GLN A 61 9.17 -19.92 9.83
N THR A 62 10.20 -20.12 10.66
CA THR A 62 10.23 -21.19 11.66
C THR A 62 9.89 -20.71 13.07
N GLY A 63 9.95 -19.39 13.29
CA GLY A 63 9.86 -18.73 14.58
C GLY A 63 11.08 -18.95 15.48
N ALA A 64 12.16 -19.55 15.00
CA ALA A 64 13.36 -19.78 15.81
C ALA A 64 14.09 -18.45 16.09
N LEU A 65 14.48 -18.24 17.35
CA LEU A 65 15.32 -17.12 17.75
C LEU A 65 16.77 -17.36 17.29
N ASN A 66 17.47 -16.29 16.91
CA ASN A 66 18.89 -16.40 16.56
C ASN A 66 19.72 -16.78 17.79
N GLY A 67 20.43 -17.91 17.73
CA GLY A 67 21.17 -18.43 18.88
C GLY A 67 20.31 -18.76 20.12
N GLY A 68 18.99 -18.88 19.97
CA GLY A 68 18.07 -19.13 21.09
C GLY A 68 17.80 -17.91 21.97
N ILE A 69 18.27 -16.71 21.60
CA ILE A 69 18.15 -15.49 22.40
C ILE A 69 17.26 -14.49 21.65
N PRO A 70 16.26 -13.88 22.31
CA PRO A 70 15.46 -12.84 21.69
C PRO A 70 16.30 -11.57 21.47
N SER A 71 16.16 -10.98 20.29
CA SER A 71 16.71 -9.66 19.98
C SER A 71 15.89 -8.55 20.66
N ILE A 72 16.41 -7.32 20.63
CA ILE A 72 15.66 -6.14 21.10
C ILE A 72 14.35 -5.95 20.32
N TRP A 73 14.33 -6.34 19.04
CA TRP A 73 13.15 -6.28 18.17
C TRP A 73 12.00 -7.14 18.71
N ASP A 74 12.29 -8.36 19.16
CA ASP A 74 11.30 -9.31 19.69
C ASP A 74 10.59 -8.81 20.95
N ARG A 75 11.19 -7.85 21.66
CA ARG A 75 10.59 -7.24 22.87
C ARG A 75 9.46 -6.28 22.57
N TYR A 76 9.36 -5.82 21.32
CA TYR A 76 8.33 -4.87 20.89
C TYR A 76 7.32 -5.45 19.92
N LEU A 77 7.58 -6.63 19.34
CA LEU A 77 6.61 -7.33 18.52
C LEU A 77 5.56 -8.04 19.37
N LEU A 78 4.29 -7.69 19.18
CA LEU A 78 3.16 -8.36 19.78
C LEU A 78 2.29 -9.02 18.71
N GLY A 79 2.02 -10.32 18.88
CA GLY A 79 0.99 -10.99 18.09
C GLY A 79 -0.36 -10.81 18.76
N THR A 80 -1.31 -10.15 18.09
CA THR A 80 -2.62 -9.82 18.67
C THR A 80 -3.53 -11.03 18.81
N VAL A 81 -3.31 -12.09 18.01
CA VAL A 81 -4.07 -13.36 18.09
C VAL A 81 -3.81 -14.09 19.40
N THR A 82 -2.54 -14.17 19.83
CA THR A 82 -2.15 -14.82 21.09
C THR A 82 -2.08 -13.83 22.25
N ASN A 83 -2.06 -12.53 21.94
CA ASN A 83 -1.81 -11.44 22.88
C ASN A 83 -0.51 -11.62 23.68
N LYS A 84 0.55 -12.09 23.01
CA LYS A 84 1.88 -12.29 23.60
C LYS A 84 2.92 -11.47 22.85
N LEU A 85 3.93 -10.99 23.58
CA LEU A 85 5.14 -10.49 22.95
C LEU A 85 5.92 -11.65 22.35
N TRP A 86 6.69 -11.40 21.29
CA TRP A 86 7.48 -12.43 20.64
C TRP A 86 8.48 -13.10 21.59
N ILE A 87 8.97 -12.39 22.61
CA ILE A 87 9.81 -12.98 23.67
C ILE A 87 9.12 -14.08 24.49
N ASP A 88 7.79 -14.04 24.60
CA ASP A 88 6.97 -14.98 25.39
C ASP A 88 6.31 -16.06 24.52
N MET A 89 6.53 -16.01 23.21
CA MET A 89 5.98 -16.95 22.26
C MET A 89 6.84 -18.20 22.10
N THR A 90 6.20 -19.30 21.74
CA THR A 90 6.85 -20.46 21.13
C THR A 90 7.28 -20.15 19.69
N ASN A 91 8.14 -20.99 19.12
CA ASN A 91 8.51 -20.90 17.69
C ASN A 91 7.27 -20.96 16.78
N ALA A 92 6.32 -21.87 17.05
CA ALA A 92 5.10 -22.00 16.26
C ALA A 92 4.23 -20.74 16.32
N GLU A 93 4.11 -20.11 17.50
CA GLU A 93 3.37 -18.87 17.66
C GLU A 93 4.02 -17.70 16.91
N ARG A 94 5.36 -17.55 16.95
CA ARG A 94 6.08 -16.53 16.16
C ARG A 94 5.91 -16.75 14.65
N ALA A 95 6.03 -17.99 14.17
CA ALA A 95 5.83 -18.31 12.76
C ALA A 95 4.41 -17.99 12.29
N ALA A 96 3.39 -18.28 13.11
CA ALA A 96 2.01 -17.91 12.81
C ALA A 96 1.81 -16.38 12.85
N SER A 97 2.44 -15.70 13.81
CA SER A 97 2.39 -14.23 13.93
C SER A 97 3.00 -13.52 12.71
N ALA A 98 4.07 -14.07 12.12
CA ALA A 98 4.76 -13.51 10.97
C ALA A 98 3.95 -13.51 9.65
N ILE A 99 2.83 -14.25 9.61
CA ILE A 99 1.91 -14.33 8.45
C ILE A 99 0.47 -13.97 8.83
N SER A 100 0.31 -13.21 9.92
CA SER A 100 -0.99 -12.91 10.52
C SER A 100 -1.77 -11.80 9.81
N ARG A 101 -1.18 -11.14 8.80
CA ARG A 101 -1.71 -9.99 8.07
C ARG A 101 -1.77 -8.74 8.94
N ASP A 102 -2.85 -8.56 9.71
CA ASP A 102 -3.04 -7.44 10.65
C ASP A 102 -2.80 -7.84 12.11
N GLY A 103 -2.33 -9.06 12.33
CA GLY A 103 -2.17 -9.64 13.66
C GLY A 103 -0.83 -9.41 14.34
N LEU A 104 0.05 -8.59 13.77
CA LEU A 104 1.37 -8.27 14.31
C LEU A 104 1.54 -6.75 14.43
N VAL A 105 1.83 -6.29 15.65
CA VAL A 105 1.96 -4.87 15.96
C VAL A 105 3.25 -4.55 16.71
N TRP A 106 3.69 -3.30 16.61
CA TRP A 106 4.77 -2.73 17.40
C TRP A 106 4.23 -2.12 18.71
N THR A 107 4.92 -2.39 19.82
CA THR A 107 4.49 -1.93 21.16
C THR A 107 5.39 -0.88 21.79
N GLY A 108 6.43 -0.42 21.06
CA GLY A 108 7.32 0.63 21.54
C GLY A 108 6.59 1.96 21.77
N ALA A 109 6.94 2.63 22.88
CA ALA A 109 6.22 3.80 23.36
C ALA A 109 6.42 5.03 22.45
N ASN A 110 7.60 5.19 21.86
CA ASN A 110 7.91 6.35 21.03
C ASN A 110 7.16 6.29 19.70
N VAL A 111 7.13 5.12 19.05
CA VAL A 111 6.34 4.93 17.83
C VAL A 111 4.87 5.17 18.12
N ASN A 112 4.31 4.51 19.14
CA ASN A 112 2.88 4.59 19.42
C ASN A 112 2.43 6.01 19.80
N ALA A 113 3.25 6.77 20.53
CA ALA A 113 2.98 8.16 20.85
C ALA A 113 3.03 9.09 19.62
N ALA A 114 3.84 8.76 18.60
CA ALA A 114 3.99 9.56 17.40
C ALA A 114 2.91 9.29 16.34
N LEU A 115 2.26 8.11 16.36
CA LEU A 115 1.25 7.71 15.37
C LEU A 115 0.21 8.80 15.07
N PRO A 116 -0.41 9.48 16.06
CA PRO A 116 -1.43 10.50 15.79
C PRO A 116 -0.95 11.70 14.96
N SER A 117 0.36 11.98 14.99
CA SER A 117 0.97 13.09 14.26
C SER A 117 1.50 12.71 12.88
N VAL A 118 1.71 11.40 12.63
CA VAL A 118 2.31 10.89 11.39
C VAL A 118 1.26 10.22 10.50
N LEU A 119 0.43 9.36 11.08
CA LEU A 119 -0.55 8.57 10.34
C LEU A 119 -1.89 9.30 10.24
N THR A 120 -2.58 9.00 9.15
CA THR A 120 -3.86 9.57 8.79
C THR A 120 -4.95 8.82 9.50
N PHE A 121 -5.82 9.59 10.15
CA PHE A 121 -6.96 9.05 10.86
C PHE A 121 -8.06 8.61 9.88
N GLY A 122 -8.65 7.44 10.14
CA GLY A 122 -9.71 6.86 9.33
C GLY A 122 -9.21 5.94 8.23
N LEU A 123 -9.93 4.83 8.05
CA LEU A 123 -9.62 3.82 7.04
C LEU A 123 -10.25 4.18 5.69
N ALA A 124 -9.49 3.99 4.61
CA ALA A 124 -9.97 4.18 3.25
C ALA A 124 -11.08 3.16 2.92
N SER A 125 -12.15 3.66 2.30
CA SER A 125 -13.31 2.84 1.97
C SER A 125 -14.02 3.28 0.69
N ALA A 126 -14.79 2.35 0.15
CA ALA A 126 -15.75 2.59 -0.92
C ALA A 126 -17.13 2.14 -0.44
N THR A 127 -18.09 3.06 -0.43
CA THR A 127 -19.49 2.73 -0.13
C THR A 127 -20.31 2.76 -1.41
N PHE A 128 -20.71 1.59 -1.89
CA PHE A 128 -21.48 1.42 -3.12
C PHE A 128 -22.99 1.51 -2.83
N SER A 129 -23.71 2.16 -3.73
CA SER A 129 -25.15 2.43 -3.60
C SER A 129 -25.81 2.59 -4.97
N GLY A 130 -27.14 2.80 -4.97
CA GLY A 130 -27.93 3.05 -6.18
C GLY A 130 -28.81 1.87 -6.60
N PRO A 131 -29.78 2.11 -7.50
CA PRO A 131 -30.80 1.13 -7.87
C PRO A 131 -30.25 -0.12 -8.57
N ALA A 132 -29.05 -0.04 -9.14
CA ALA A 132 -28.41 -1.16 -9.83
C ALA A 132 -27.26 -1.80 -9.04
N ALA A 133 -26.97 -1.34 -7.81
CA ALA A 133 -25.83 -1.84 -7.03
C ALA A 133 -25.95 -3.32 -6.67
N GLY A 134 -27.16 -3.82 -6.38
CA GLY A 134 -27.36 -5.24 -6.05
C GLY A 134 -26.40 -5.72 -4.96
N ASP A 135 -25.72 -6.84 -5.19
CA ASP A 135 -24.80 -7.46 -4.23
C ASP A 135 -23.51 -6.65 -3.97
N SER A 136 -23.21 -5.63 -4.79
CA SER A 136 -22.09 -4.74 -4.52
C SER A 136 -22.43 -3.65 -3.50
N ALA A 137 -23.71 -3.45 -3.15
CA ALA A 137 -24.13 -2.40 -2.22
C ALA A 137 -23.52 -2.57 -0.82
N GLY A 138 -23.14 -1.45 -0.20
CA GLY A 138 -22.52 -1.40 1.12
C GLY A 138 -21.08 -0.89 1.10
N THR A 139 -20.46 -0.89 2.27
CA THR A 139 -19.11 -0.37 2.49
C THR A 139 -18.09 -1.50 2.44
N VAL A 140 -17.02 -1.29 1.67
CA VAL A 140 -15.85 -2.17 1.61
C VAL A 140 -14.57 -1.38 1.91
N ARG A 141 -13.53 -2.05 2.42
CA ARG A 141 -12.19 -1.47 2.53
C ARG A 141 -11.53 -1.38 1.16
N VAL A 142 -10.71 -0.36 0.97
CA VAL A 142 -9.93 -0.18 -0.25
C VAL A 142 -8.46 0.08 0.07
N GLY A 143 -7.57 -0.33 -0.82
CA GLY A 143 -6.16 0.03 -0.76
C GLY A 143 -5.93 1.29 -1.58
N GLU A 144 -5.36 2.34 -1.00
CA GLU A 144 -5.03 3.55 -1.75
C GLU A 144 -3.84 3.31 -2.69
N ALA A 145 -3.73 4.10 -3.75
CA ALA A 145 -2.52 4.13 -4.56
C ALA A 145 -1.50 5.10 -3.97
N ASP A 146 -0.21 4.80 -4.14
CA ASP A 146 0.91 5.70 -3.78
C ASP A 146 1.10 6.82 -4.81
N PHE A 147 0.10 7.06 -5.66
CA PHE A 147 0.10 8.07 -6.69
C PHE A 147 -1.29 8.69 -6.83
N GLY A 148 -1.33 9.92 -7.32
CA GLY A 148 -2.53 10.74 -7.27
C GLY A 148 -2.83 11.24 -5.86
N PRO A 149 -3.89 12.05 -5.69
CA PRO A 149 -4.29 12.54 -4.39
C PRO A 149 -4.87 11.43 -3.50
N ALA A 150 -4.50 11.48 -2.23
CA ALA A 150 -5.05 10.62 -1.18
C ALA A 150 -6.56 10.82 -1.00
N LEU A 151 -7.25 9.81 -0.45
CA LEU A 151 -8.63 10.00 -0.02
C LEU A 151 -8.68 10.89 1.24
N GLY A 152 -9.58 11.87 1.20
CA GLY A 152 -9.86 12.75 2.34
C GLY A 152 -11.12 12.36 3.12
N THR A 153 -11.48 13.23 4.07
CA THR A 153 -12.75 13.15 4.82
C THR A 153 -13.94 13.72 4.04
N SER A 154 -13.68 14.52 3.01
CA SER A 154 -14.69 14.92 2.02
C SER A 154 -14.73 13.84 0.93
N PRO A 155 -15.76 12.99 0.91
CA PRO A 155 -15.78 11.87 -0.01
C PRO A 155 -16.06 12.30 -1.44
N ILE A 156 -15.48 11.57 -2.39
CA ILE A 156 -15.81 11.67 -3.81
C ILE A 156 -17.04 10.80 -4.06
N PHE A 157 -18.14 11.46 -4.43
CA PHE A 157 -19.35 10.78 -4.87
C PHE A 157 -19.45 10.80 -6.39
N GLY A 158 -19.64 9.64 -6.99
CA GLY A 158 -19.79 9.55 -8.44
C GLY A 158 -20.43 8.24 -8.89
N GLN A 159 -20.98 8.26 -10.10
CA GLN A 159 -21.47 7.04 -10.74
C GLN A 159 -20.28 6.20 -11.22
N VAL A 160 -20.32 4.88 -11.02
CA VAL A 160 -19.26 3.97 -11.43
C VAL A 160 -19.54 3.46 -12.83
N MET A 161 -18.57 3.55 -13.73
CA MET A 161 -18.65 3.02 -15.09
C MET A 161 -17.42 2.16 -15.41
N PRO A 162 -17.60 0.94 -15.95
CA PRO A 162 -16.48 0.10 -16.30
C PRO A 162 -15.84 0.56 -17.61
N VAL A 163 -14.53 0.42 -17.69
CA VAL A 163 -13.76 0.56 -18.93
C VAL A 163 -13.77 -0.78 -19.65
N VAL A 164 -14.07 -0.77 -20.95
CA VAL A 164 -14.06 -1.98 -21.78
C VAL A 164 -12.74 -2.08 -22.53
N GLU A 165 -12.16 -3.28 -22.60
CA GLU A 165 -10.97 -3.53 -23.41
C GLU A 165 -11.25 -3.16 -24.89
N GLN A 166 -10.35 -2.37 -25.47
CA GLN A 166 -10.52 -1.81 -26.82
C GLN A 166 -9.87 -2.70 -27.90
N ILE A 167 -8.74 -3.32 -27.56
CA ILE A 167 -7.97 -4.21 -28.42
C ILE A 167 -7.74 -5.48 -27.62
N ALA A 168 -8.19 -6.62 -28.15
CA ALA A 168 -8.08 -7.91 -27.48
C ALA A 168 -6.63 -8.23 -27.11
N GLY A 169 -6.39 -8.61 -25.86
CA GLY A 169 -5.08 -9.00 -25.34
C GLY A 169 -4.22 -7.84 -24.86
N THR A 170 -4.69 -6.60 -24.95
CA THR A 170 -3.95 -5.41 -24.47
C THR A 170 -4.32 -5.02 -23.04
N GLY A 171 -5.41 -5.56 -22.50
CA GLY A 171 -5.91 -5.24 -21.18
C GLY A 171 -6.68 -3.91 -21.10
N GLU A 172 -7.59 -3.83 -20.12
CA GLU A 172 -8.43 -2.65 -19.90
C GLU A 172 -7.56 -1.44 -19.52
N GLY A 173 -7.78 -0.32 -20.20
CA GLY A 173 -7.15 0.97 -19.87
C GLY A 173 -5.64 1.10 -20.14
N CYS A 174 -5.03 0.14 -20.85
CA CYS A 174 -3.61 0.20 -21.20
C CYS A 174 -3.28 1.12 -22.38
N GLN A 175 -4.30 1.61 -23.09
CA GLN A 175 -4.19 2.55 -24.19
C GLN A 175 -5.07 3.77 -23.91
N PRO A 176 -4.81 4.93 -24.54
CA PRO A 176 -5.72 6.06 -24.51
C PRO A 176 -7.16 5.63 -24.83
N PHE A 177 -8.11 6.18 -24.08
CA PHE A 177 -9.51 5.76 -24.19
C PHE A 177 -10.11 6.24 -25.52
N ASN A 178 -10.80 5.34 -26.21
CA ASN A 178 -11.60 5.64 -27.38
C ASN A 178 -12.86 6.42 -26.99
N THR A 179 -13.59 6.93 -27.98
CA THR A 179 -14.78 7.75 -27.76
C THR A 179 -15.82 7.11 -26.83
N LEU A 180 -15.97 5.78 -26.87
CA LEU A 180 -16.96 5.08 -26.05
C LEU A 180 -16.54 5.00 -24.58
N ASN A 181 -15.28 4.65 -24.31
CA ASN A 181 -14.76 4.62 -22.94
C ASN A 181 -14.67 6.04 -22.36
N THR A 182 -14.27 7.03 -23.16
CA THR A 182 -14.25 8.44 -22.75
C THR A 182 -15.64 8.93 -22.37
N LEU A 183 -16.65 8.68 -23.20
CA LEU A 183 -18.04 9.05 -22.88
C LEU A 183 -18.56 8.31 -21.63
N ALA A 184 -18.14 7.05 -21.43
CA ALA A 184 -18.55 6.28 -20.27
C ALA A 184 -18.06 6.90 -18.97
N VAL A 185 -16.79 7.32 -18.89
CA VAL A 185 -16.13 7.73 -17.63
C VAL A 185 -16.06 9.24 -17.40
N ALA A 186 -16.32 10.09 -18.40
CA ALA A 186 -16.29 11.54 -18.22
C ALA A 186 -17.22 12.01 -17.09
N GLY A 187 -16.66 12.70 -16.09
CA GLY A 187 -17.35 13.16 -14.89
C GLY A 187 -17.75 12.06 -13.90
N LYS A 188 -17.21 10.84 -14.06
CA LYS A 188 -17.61 9.63 -13.32
C LYS A 188 -16.41 8.88 -12.76
N VAL A 189 -16.67 7.84 -11.97
CA VAL A 189 -15.64 6.95 -11.43
C VAL A 189 -15.40 5.80 -12.39
N ALA A 190 -14.18 5.66 -12.89
CA ALA A 190 -13.81 4.57 -13.78
C ALA A 190 -13.55 3.29 -12.99
N PHE A 191 -14.08 2.15 -13.44
CA PHE A 191 -13.72 0.83 -12.92
C PHE A 191 -12.90 0.05 -13.95
N ILE A 192 -11.71 -0.41 -13.57
CA ILE A 192 -10.73 -1.06 -14.44
C ILE A 192 -10.11 -2.23 -13.70
N ASN A 193 -9.97 -3.40 -14.32
CA ASN A 193 -9.27 -4.52 -13.68
C ASN A 193 -7.75 -4.38 -13.77
N LEU A 194 -7.03 -4.98 -12.81
CA LEU A 194 -5.61 -5.29 -12.96
C LEU A 194 -5.38 -6.12 -14.22
N GLY A 195 -4.20 -5.99 -14.81
CA GLY A 195 -3.87 -6.64 -16.07
C GLY A 195 -2.44 -6.37 -16.50
N VAL A 196 -2.22 -6.34 -17.81
CA VAL A 196 -0.88 -6.42 -18.42
C VAL A 196 -0.03 -5.14 -18.33
N CYS A 197 -0.65 -3.99 -18.08
CA CYS A 197 0.05 -2.71 -17.93
C CYS A 197 -0.04 -2.17 -16.50
N ALA A 198 0.86 -1.25 -16.18
CA ALA A 198 0.90 -0.57 -14.89
C ALA A 198 -0.42 0.14 -14.55
N THR A 199 -0.80 0.11 -13.29
CA THR A 199 -2.02 0.76 -12.76
C THR A 199 -1.99 2.27 -12.92
N ALA A 200 -0.82 2.88 -12.76
CA ALA A 200 -0.66 4.31 -12.97
C ALA A 200 -1.02 4.71 -14.43
N ILE A 201 -0.62 3.92 -15.44
CA ILE A 201 -1.01 4.15 -16.84
C ILE A 201 -2.55 4.09 -17.01
N LYS A 202 -3.19 3.06 -16.42
CA LYS A 202 -4.66 2.91 -16.45
C LYS A 202 -5.35 4.14 -15.86
N ALA A 203 -4.85 4.61 -14.71
CA ALA A 203 -5.39 5.77 -14.03
C ALA A 203 -5.20 7.06 -14.85
N LYS A 204 -4.03 7.23 -15.48
CA LYS A 204 -3.74 8.40 -16.32
C LYS A 204 -4.67 8.46 -17.53
N ASN A 205 -4.88 7.32 -18.21
CA ASN A 205 -5.80 7.25 -19.35
C ASN A 205 -7.25 7.54 -18.92
N ALA A 206 -7.69 7.07 -17.75
CA ALA A 206 -9.01 7.38 -17.21
C ALA A 206 -9.16 8.86 -16.84
N GLN A 207 -8.13 9.45 -16.22
CA GLN A 207 -8.09 10.86 -15.90
C GLN A 207 -8.17 11.73 -17.15
N ASP A 208 -7.37 11.43 -18.17
CA ASP A 208 -7.35 12.20 -19.43
C ASP A 208 -8.71 12.09 -20.17
N ALA A 209 -9.44 11.00 -19.93
CA ALA A 209 -10.82 10.80 -20.38
C ALA A 209 -11.87 11.51 -19.50
N GLY A 210 -11.46 12.24 -18.47
CA GLY A 210 -12.32 13.03 -17.60
C GLY A 210 -12.92 12.28 -16.41
N ALA A 211 -12.41 11.10 -16.05
CA ALA A 211 -12.81 10.43 -14.81
C ALA A 211 -12.42 11.28 -13.58
N ILE A 212 -13.21 11.20 -12.50
CA ILE A 212 -12.96 11.95 -11.25
C ILE A 212 -12.29 11.10 -10.16
N ALA A 213 -12.30 9.77 -10.33
CA ALA A 213 -11.59 8.80 -9.52
C ALA A 213 -11.52 7.46 -10.28
N VAL A 214 -10.64 6.56 -9.84
CA VAL A 214 -10.45 5.24 -10.45
C VAL A 214 -10.51 4.14 -9.40
N LEU A 215 -11.38 3.16 -9.64
CA LEU A 215 -11.46 1.90 -8.92
C LEU A 215 -10.71 0.84 -9.72
N ILE A 216 -9.67 0.26 -9.13
CA ILE A 216 -8.93 -0.86 -9.69
C ILE A 216 -9.44 -2.16 -9.06
N GLY A 217 -10.04 -3.03 -9.86
CA GLY A 217 -10.45 -4.35 -9.45
C GLY A 217 -9.28 -5.34 -9.48
N ASP A 218 -9.05 -6.06 -8.39
CA ASP A 218 -8.10 -7.17 -8.41
C ASP A 218 -8.55 -8.30 -9.35
N THR A 219 -7.60 -9.07 -9.84
CA THR A 219 -7.83 -10.28 -10.64
C THR A 219 -7.33 -11.55 -9.96
N VAL A 220 -6.62 -11.42 -8.83
CA VAL A 220 -6.14 -12.53 -8.02
C VAL A 220 -6.67 -12.35 -6.58
N ALA A 221 -7.06 -13.45 -5.95
CA ALA A 221 -7.48 -13.39 -4.55
C ALA A 221 -6.26 -13.05 -3.67
N GLU A 222 -6.35 -11.95 -2.94
CA GLU A 222 -5.33 -11.59 -1.96
C GLU A 222 -5.66 -12.21 -0.61
N ASN A 223 -4.66 -12.82 0.02
CA ASN A 223 -4.76 -13.25 1.40
C ASN A 223 -4.32 -12.10 2.33
N ALA A 224 -5.09 -11.01 2.31
CA ALA A 224 -4.85 -9.80 3.08
C ALA A 224 -6.15 -9.37 3.78
N VAL A 225 -6.00 -8.53 4.80
CA VAL A 225 -7.13 -8.02 5.59
C VAL A 225 -7.74 -6.78 4.92
N GLN A 226 -6.92 -6.04 4.18
CA GLN A 226 -7.32 -4.93 3.32
C GLN A 226 -6.58 -5.04 1.97
N PRO A 227 -7.14 -4.49 0.87
CA PRO A 227 -6.48 -4.57 -0.43
C PRO A 227 -5.11 -3.93 -0.36
N ILE A 228 -4.10 -4.60 -0.91
CA ILE A 228 -2.74 -4.10 -0.91
C ILE A 228 -2.66 -2.81 -1.74
N PRO A 229 -2.08 -1.71 -1.20
CA PRO A 229 -1.89 -0.47 -1.94
C PRO A 229 -1.21 -0.62 -3.30
N LEU A 230 -1.53 0.30 -4.20
CA LEU A 230 -1.03 0.28 -5.57
C LEU A 230 0.22 1.16 -5.71
N GLY A 231 1.36 0.52 -5.94
CA GLY A 231 2.56 1.21 -6.38
C GLY A 231 2.51 1.57 -7.87
N GLY A 232 3.43 2.43 -8.28
CA GLY A 232 3.56 2.90 -9.66
C GLY A 232 3.73 4.41 -9.72
N TRP A 233 4.03 4.93 -10.90
CA TRP A 233 4.19 6.37 -11.09
C TRP A 233 3.78 6.76 -12.51
N GLU A 234 3.07 7.88 -12.64
CA GLU A 234 2.80 8.58 -13.90
C GLU A 234 2.75 10.09 -13.62
N PRO A 235 3.19 10.96 -14.56
CA PRO A 235 3.19 12.39 -14.33
C PRO A 235 1.76 12.94 -14.29
N ALA A 236 1.55 14.00 -13.51
CA ALA A 236 0.31 14.77 -13.45
C ALA A 236 -0.94 13.93 -13.10
N GLN A 237 -0.81 12.93 -12.24
CA GLN A 237 -1.95 12.24 -11.60
C GLN A 237 -2.63 13.18 -10.59
N THR A 238 -3.92 13.43 -10.77
CA THR A 238 -4.75 14.40 -10.05
C THR A 238 -6.09 13.82 -9.58
N VAL A 239 -6.36 12.54 -9.88
CA VAL A 239 -7.56 11.83 -9.43
C VAL A 239 -7.19 10.71 -8.46
N PRO A 240 -7.97 10.49 -7.38
CA PRO A 240 -7.68 9.37 -6.49
C PRO A 240 -7.87 8.02 -7.16
N VAL A 241 -7.02 7.08 -6.77
CA VAL A 241 -7.03 5.70 -7.29
C VAL A 241 -7.02 4.75 -6.11
N VAL A 242 -7.93 3.78 -6.12
CA VAL A 242 -8.00 2.77 -5.06
C VAL A 242 -8.23 1.37 -5.60
N ARG A 243 -7.74 0.37 -4.88
CA ARG A 243 -7.87 -1.06 -5.18
C ARG A 243 -9.01 -1.69 -4.38
N LEU A 244 -9.77 -2.55 -5.06
CA LEU A 244 -10.76 -3.44 -4.47
C LEU A 244 -10.21 -4.87 -4.43
N PHE A 245 -10.59 -5.63 -3.41
CA PHE A 245 -10.39 -7.09 -3.44
C PHE A 245 -11.11 -7.73 -4.63
N LEU A 246 -10.61 -8.88 -5.08
CA LEU A 246 -11.23 -9.68 -6.15
C LEU A 246 -12.72 -9.96 -5.87
N SER A 247 -13.09 -10.28 -4.63
CA SER A 247 -14.47 -10.56 -4.25
C SER A 247 -15.41 -9.38 -4.50
N ASP A 248 -14.97 -8.17 -4.16
CA ASP A 248 -15.78 -6.96 -4.28
C ASP A 248 -15.77 -6.43 -5.71
N ALA A 249 -14.64 -6.55 -6.40
CA ALA A 249 -14.51 -6.28 -7.83
C ALA A 249 -15.46 -7.16 -8.65
N ASN A 250 -15.59 -8.46 -8.34
CA ASN A 250 -16.50 -9.38 -9.03
C ASN A 250 -17.98 -9.02 -8.82
N LYS A 251 -18.37 -8.67 -7.59
CA LYS A 251 -19.73 -8.17 -7.29
C LYS A 251 -20.02 -6.90 -8.08
N LEU A 252 -19.11 -5.92 -8.03
CA LEU A 252 -19.24 -4.67 -8.77
C LEU A 252 -19.35 -4.91 -10.28
N LYS A 253 -18.49 -5.77 -10.85
CA LYS A 253 -18.52 -6.14 -12.27
C LYS A 253 -19.88 -6.71 -12.67
N THR A 254 -20.47 -7.56 -11.83
CA THR A 254 -21.79 -8.15 -12.04
C THR A 254 -22.89 -7.08 -12.06
N SER A 255 -22.88 -6.17 -11.10
CA SER A 255 -23.81 -5.05 -11.04
C SER A 255 -23.72 -4.15 -12.27
N LEU A 256 -22.50 -3.90 -12.76
CA LEU A 256 -22.24 -3.07 -13.93
C LEU A 256 -22.65 -3.73 -15.26
N LEU A 257 -22.97 -5.03 -15.32
CA LEU A 257 -23.47 -5.67 -16.55
C LEU A 257 -24.81 -5.09 -17.03
N LYS A 258 -25.61 -4.51 -16.12
CA LYS A 258 -26.94 -3.96 -16.42
C LYS A 258 -26.91 -2.51 -16.94
N ARG A 259 -25.72 -1.93 -17.10
CA ARG A 259 -25.54 -0.53 -17.49
C ARG A 259 -25.99 -0.25 -18.93
N SER A 260 -26.39 0.99 -19.17
CA SER A 260 -26.42 1.59 -20.50
C SER A 260 -25.03 2.13 -20.89
N ARG A 261 -24.90 2.72 -22.08
CA ARG A 261 -23.64 3.33 -22.54
C ARG A 261 -23.18 4.50 -21.67
N THR A 262 -24.09 5.22 -21.04
CA THR A 262 -23.79 6.48 -20.32
C THR A 262 -24.14 6.44 -18.84
N ALA A 263 -24.86 5.42 -18.37
CA ALA A 263 -25.26 5.30 -16.97
C ALA A 263 -25.34 3.84 -16.51
N SER A 264 -24.83 3.58 -15.31
CA SER A 264 -24.89 2.26 -14.66
C SER A 264 -25.96 2.13 -13.60
N GLY A 265 -26.38 3.23 -12.98
CA GLY A 265 -27.21 3.19 -11.76
C GLY A 265 -26.48 2.67 -10.51
N VAL A 266 -25.15 2.52 -10.58
CA VAL A 266 -24.28 2.17 -9.45
C VAL A 266 -23.44 3.40 -9.10
N PHE A 267 -23.49 3.82 -7.85
CA PHE A 267 -22.75 4.98 -7.34
C PHE A 267 -21.78 4.52 -6.27
N VAL A 268 -20.69 5.26 -6.10
CA VAL A 268 -19.73 5.06 -5.03
C VAL A 268 -19.49 6.38 -4.30
N ASN A 269 -19.36 6.28 -2.99
CA ASN A 269 -18.80 7.29 -2.13
C ASN A 269 -17.41 6.79 -1.69
N LEU A 270 -16.35 7.43 -2.20
CA LEU A 270 -14.95 7.13 -1.91
C LEU A 270 -14.40 8.12 -0.90
N GLY A 271 -13.93 7.62 0.24
CA GLY A 271 -13.38 8.49 1.28
C GLY A 271 -12.86 7.69 2.46
N ARG A 272 -12.42 8.41 3.48
CA ARG A 272 -12.03 7.83 4.76
C ARG A 272 -13.21 7.79 5.70
N ASN A 273 -13.55 6.59 6.17
CA ASN A 273 -14.53 6.45 7.24
C ASN A 273 -13.86 6.80 8.58
N GLY A 274 -14.49 7.70 9.34
CA GLY A 274 -14.02 8.18 10.64
C GLY A 274 -14.14 7.17 11.79
N GLY A 275 -13.75 5.92 11.57
CA GLY A 275 -13.53 4.95 12.65
C GLY A 275 -12.36 5.37 13.54
N ALA A 276 -12.34 4.91 14.79
CA ALA A 276 -11.31 5.23 15.79
C ALA A 276 -9.97 4.51 15.53
N GLN A 277 -9.44 4.58 14.32
CA GLN A 277 -8.22 3.88 13.90
C GLN A 277 -7.43 4.69 12.88
N TYR A 278 -6.11 4.65 12.98
CA TYR A 278 -5.20 5.21 11.98
C TYR A 278 -4.91 4.18 10.89
N ALA A 279 -4.77 4.63 9.64
CA ALA A 279 -4.34 3.77 8.55
C ALA A 279 -2.97 3.17 8.88
N GLY A 280 -2.87 1.85 8.93
CA GLY A 280 -1.65 1.14 9.32
C GLY A 280 -1.41 0.99 10.84
N ALA A 281 -2.42 1.25 11.67
CA ALA A 281 -2.40 0.93 13.10
C ALA A 281 -3.57 0.01 13.46
N ASP A 282 -3.49 -0.73 14.57
CA ASP A 282 -4.61 -1.49 15.11
C ASP A 282 -5.62 -0.60 15.88
N PRO A 283 -6.77 -1.13 16.33
CA PRO A 283 -7.76 -0.35 17.09
C PRO A 283 -7.26 0.17 18.45
N GLN A 284 -6.11 -0.29 18.94
CA GLN A 284 -5.48 0.19 20.18
C GLN A 284 -4.46 1.30 19.91
N GLY A 285 -4.27 1.71 18.65
CA GLY A 285 -3.28 2.72 18.27
C GLY A 285 -1.86 2.18 18.33
N ARG A 286 -1.64 0.94 17.92
CA ARG A 286 -0.31 0.33 17.76
C ARG A 286 0.00 0.14 16.28
N ALA A 287 1.21 0.51 15.87
CA ALA A 287 1.65 0.39 14.49
C ALA A 287 1.59 -1.07 14.01
N LEU A 288 0.99 -1.32 12.85
CA LEU A 288 1.02 -2.63 12.21
C LEU A 288 2.42 -2.89 11.62
N MET A 289 2.91 -4.11 11.81
CA MET A 289 4.15 -4.57 11.18
C MET A 289 3.79 -5.48 9.99
N PHE A 290 4.61 -5.43 8.96
CA PHE A 290 4.37 -6.17 7.72
C PHE A 290 4.43 -7.68 7.95
N ALA A 291 3.27 -8.35 7.99
CA ALA A 291 3.16 -9.79 8.23
C ALA A 291 2.34 -10.48 7.12
N PRO A 292 2.79 -10.44 5.84
CA PRO A 292 2.03 -10.94 4.72
C PRO A 292 1.83 -12.46 4.78
N ASN A 293 0.80 -12.97 4.10
CA ASN A 293 0.59 -14.39 3.91
C ASN A 293 0.51 -14.71 2.40
N PRO A 294 1.48 -15.45 1.82
CA PRO A 294 2.58 -16.16 2.48
C PRO A 294 3.71 -15.26 2.99
N PHE A 295 4.57 -15.82 3.83
CA PHE A 295 5.80 -15.18 4.32
C PHE A 295 6.70 -14.75 3.15
N GLN A 296 7.21 -13.52 3.23
CA GLN A 296 8.17 -12.93 2.29
C GLN A 296 9.52 -12.73 2.98
N GLY A 297 10.52 -13.50 2.57
CA GLY A 297 11.88 -13.41 3.12
C GLY A 297 12.49 -12.03 2.86
N GLY A 298 13.23 -11.51 3.85
CA GLY A 298 13.80 -10.16 3.82
C GLY A 298 12.83 -9.06 4.24
N SER A 299 11.54 -9.21 3.97
CA SER A 299 10.55 -8.16 4.25
C SER A 299 9.70 -8.41 5.50
N SER A 300 9.13 -9.60 5.63
CA SER A 300 8.15 -9.87 6.69
C SER A 300 8.77 -9.63 8.06
N VAL A 301 8.01 -9.00 8.95
CA VAL A 301 8.37 -8.70 10.36
C VAL A 301 9.42 -7.59 10.52
N SER A 302 10.22 -7.31 9.48
CA SER A 302 11.27 -6.30 9.47
C SER A 302 10.83 -4.93 8.94
N HIS A 303 9.54 -4.74 8.65
CA HIS A 303 9.01 -3.52 8.04
C HIS A 303 7.71 -3.07 8.69
N PHE A 304 7.41 -1.78 8.58
CA PHE A 304 6.07 -1.27 8.78
C PHE A 304 5.11 -1.84 7.73
N ASP A 305 3.84 -2.00 8.10
CA ASP A 305 2.83 -2.49 7.17
C ASP A 305 2.53 -1.48 6.06
N ARG A 306 2.34 -1.96 4.83
CA ARG A 306 2.09 -1.13 3.63
C ARG A 306 0.78 -0.35 3.65
N THR A 307 0.00 -0.47 4.71
CA THR A 307 -1.30 0.20 4.82
C THR A 307 -1.22 1.46 5.68
N MET A 308 -0.01 1.80 6.14
CA MET A 308 0.29 3.09 6.71
C MET A 308 0.02 4.18 5.69
N PHE A 309 -0.57 5.28 6.15
CA PHE A 309 -0.76 6.46 5.32
C PHE A 309 -0.56 7.70 6.18
N ARG A 310 0.38 8.60 5.94
CA ARG A 310 1.43 8.61 4.91
C ARG A 310 2.27 7.33 4.92
N ASN A 311 2.84 6.96 3.78
CA ASN A 311 3.78 5.86 3.71
C ASN A 311 5.04 6.14 4.54
N GLN A 312 5.63 5.11 5.11
CA GLN A 312 6.83 5.18 5.94
C GLN A 312 8.07 4.69 5.17
N LEU A 313 9.23 5.26 5.49
CA LEU A 313 10.52 4.91 4.91
C LEU A 313 10.81 3.41 5.01
N MET A 314 10.48 2.80 6.15
CA MET A 314 10.75 1.39 6.43
C MET A 314 9.56 0.47 6.12
N GLU A 315 8.77 0.81 5.10
CA GLU A 315 7.88 -0.13 4.41
C GLU A 315 8.65 -1.05 3.45
N PRO A 316 8.14 -2.25 3.11
CA PRO A 316 8.87 -3.23 2.33
C PRO A 316 9.07 -2.87 0.84
N ALA A 317 8.55 -1.73 0.40
CA ALA A 317 8.70 -1.22 -0.96
C ALA A 317 8.70 0.31 -0.95
N ILE A 318 9.34 0.91 -1.95
CA ILE A 318 9.39 2.38 -2.08
C ILE A 318 8.04 2.97 -2.50
N SER A 319 7.65 4.07 -1.86
CA SER A 319 6.47 4.88 -2.18
C SER A 319 6.87 6.28 -2.65
N ASN A 320 6.01 6.95 -3.43
CA ASN A 320 6.36 8.22 -4.09
C ASN A 320 6.31 9.45 -3.16
N ASP A 321 5.70 9.32 -1.99
CA ASP A 321 5.55 10.37 -0.98
C ASP A 321 6.63 10.31 0.11
N LEU A 322 7.62 9.42 -0.05
CA LEU A 322 8.78 9.35 0.82
C LEU A 322 9.69 10.57 0.63
N GLY A 323 10.15 11.13 1.74
CA GLY A 323 11.12 12.21 1.75
C GLY A 323 12.42 11.81 2.45
N ILE A 324 13.29 12.81 2.68
CA ILE A 324 14.57 12.62 3.38
C ILE A 324 14.44 12.70 4.91
N SER A 325 13.30 13.16 5.43
CA SER A 325 13.05 13.31 6.86
C SER A 325 12.53 11.99 7.44
N VAL A 326 13.23 11.46 8.44
CA VAL A 326 12.88 10.22 9.16
C VAL A 326 12.25 10.48 10.52
N ILE A 327 11.88 11.73 10.81
CA ILE A 327 11.30 12.18 12.09
C ILE A 327 9.82 12.56 11.92
N PRO A 328 9.00 12.47 12.98
CA PRO A 328 7.63 12.97 12.94
C PRO A 328 7.57 14.48 12.67
N PRO A 329 6.53 14.98 11.97
CA PRO A 329 5.34 14.25 11.51
C PRO A 329 5.52 13.51 10.18
N GLN A 330 6.72 13.48 9.59
CA GLN A 330 6.91 12.86 8.28
C GLN A 330 7.02 11.34 8.36
N ASP A 331 7.66 10.82 9.41
CA ASP A 331 8.03 9.40 9.45
C ASP A 331 8.22 8.87 10.89
N LEU A 332 8.00 7.57 11.10
CA LEU A 332 8.11 6.85 12.38
C LEU A 332 9.48 6.22 12.63
N THR A 333 10.34 6.12 11.61
CA THR A 333 11.60 5.36 11.64
C THR A 333 12.52 5.82 12.77
N PHE A 334 12.69 7.13 12.95
CA PHE A 334 13.50 7.64 14.06
C PHE A 334 12.93 7.26 15.43
N ARG A 335 11.60 7.26 15.58
CA ARG A 335 10.95 6.85 16.85
C ARG A 335 11.14 5.37 17.12
N LEU A 336 11.15 4.54 16.08
CA LEU A 336 11.46 3.12 16.24
C LEU A 336 12.91 2.91 16.68
N PHE A 337 13.86 3.68 16.13
CA PHE A 337 15.25 3.63 16.59
C PHE A 337 15.40 3.95 18.09
N GLN A 338 14.66 4.95 18.58
CA GLN A 338 14.62 5.27 20.01
C GLN A 338 14.04 4.12 20.85
N ASP A 339 13.01 3.43 20.35
CA ASP A 339 12.45 2.26 21.05
C ASP A 339 13.49 1.13 21.18
N ILE A 340 14.31 0.89 20.15
CA ILE A 340 15.33 -0.16 20.17
C ILE A 340 16.68 0.26 20.77
N GLY A 341 16.78 1.49 21.31
CA GLY A 341 17.91 1.93 22.13
C GLY A 341 19.03 2.67 21.40
N TRP A 342 18.76 3.24 20.23
CA TRP A 342 19.60 4.28 19.63
C TRP A 342 19.34 5.65 20.28
#